data_AF-A0A948APP4-F1
#
_entry.id   AF-A0A948APP4-F1
#
_cell.length_a   1.000
_cell.length_b   1.000
_cell.length_c   1.000
_cell.angle_alpha   90.00
_cell.angle_beta   90.00
_cell.angle_gamma   90.00
#
_symmetry.space_group_name_H-M   'P 1'
#
loop_
_entity.id
_entity.type
_entity.pdbx_description
1 polymer ?
#
loop_
_entity_poly.entity_id
_entity_poly.type
_entity_poly.pdbx_seq_one_letter_code
_entity_poly.pdbx_strand_id
1 'polypeptide(L)'
;MEVSVREFKSHLSSYLARAQGGEELVVTSHKHPVARVIGLPADVPPGIMHLLQTGQAEWQGGKPEGGKTRPVISGKTMAEMVLEDRG
;
A
#
# COMPACT_ATOMS: atom_id res chain seq x y z
N MET A 1 3.48 14.15 -6.83
CA MET A 1 3.54 15.62 -7.08
C MET A 1 4.29 16.29 -5.94
N GLU A 2 5.11 17.32 -6.19
CA GLU A 2 5.77 18.09 -5.13
C GLU A 2 4.98 19.36 -4.78
N VAL A 3 4.83 19.64 -3.48
CA VAL A 3 4.12 20.82 -2.97
C VAL A 3 4.90 21.45 -1.82
N SER A 4 5.00 22.77 -1.80
CA SER A 4 5.65 23.44 -0.66
C SER A 4 4.80 23.34 0.61
N VAL A 5 5.42 23.32 1.79
CA VAL A 5 4.70 23.36 3.08
C VAL A 5 3.70 24.52 3.14
N ARG A 6 4.02 25.67 2.54
CA ARG A 6 3.14 26.83 2.51
C ARG A 6 1.88 26.55 1.69
N GLU A 7 2.05 26.02 0.49
CA GLU A 7 0.95 25.69 -0.43
C GLU A 7 0.08 24.54 0.12
N PHE A 8 0.72 23.55 0.72
CA PHE A 8 0.01 22.44 1.36
C PHE A 8 -0.87 22.92 2.52
N LYS A 9 -0.40 23.90 3.31
CA LYS A 9 -1.20 24.50 4.39
C LYS A 9 -2.39 25.32 3.87
N SER A 10 -2.23 26.05 2.76
CA SER A 10 -3.32 26.89 2.22
C SER A 10 -4.44 26.07 1.58
N HIS A 11 -4.12 24.89 1.02
CA HIS A 11 -5.09 24.05 0.30
C HIS A 11 -5.18 22.63 0.87
N LEU A 12 -5.01 22.49 2.19
CA LEU A 12 -4.89 21.20 2.88
C LEU A 12 -5.99 20.22 2.47
N SER A 13 -7.26 20.62 2.57
CA SER A 13 -8.41 19.74 2.28
C SER A 13 -8.41 19.23 0.83
N SER A 14 -8.05 20.07 -0.13
CA SER A 14 -7.98 19.67 -1.54
C SER A 14 -6.87 18.65 -1.77
N TYR A 15 -5.71 18.87 -1.19
CA TYR A 15 -4.61 17.92 -1.28
C TYR A 15 -4.89 16.60 -0.57
N LEU A 16 -5.54 16.63 0.60
CA LEU A 16 -5.96 15.40 1.29
C LEU A 16 -6.97 14.59 0.46
N ALA A 17 -7.93 15.25 -0.20
CA ALA A 17 -8.87 14.58 -1.09
C ALA A 17 -8.16 13.93 -2.29
N ARG A 18 -7.17 14.60 -2.87
CA ARG A 18 -6.33 14.04 -3.94
C ARG A 18 -5.50 12.85 -3.45
N ALA A 19 -4.93 12.94 -2.26
CA ALA A 19 -4.19 11.85 -1.64
C ALA A 19 -5.08 10.63 -1.42
N GLN A 20 -6.28 10.83 -0.87
CA GLN A 20 -7.28 9.79 -0.70
C GLN A 20 -7.72 9.17 -2.04
N GLY A 21 -7.73 9.95 -3.11
CA GLY A 21 -7.94 9.47 -4.48
C GLY A 21 -6.78 8.66 -5.08
N GLY A 22 -5.70 8.45 -4.32
CA GLY A 22 -4.53 7.66 -4.73
C GLY A 22 -3.35 8.48 -5.24
N GLU A 23 -3.44 9.81 -5.25
CA GLU A 23 -2.30 10.64 -5.66
C GLU A 23 -1.24 10.74 -4.55
N GLU A 24 0.00 10.42 -4.87
CA GLU A 24 1.12 10.62 -3.95
C GLU A 24 1.64 12.07 -3.97
N LEU A 25 1.69 12.68 -2.79
CA LEU A 25 2.18 14.04 -2.58
C LEU A 25 3.48 14.04 -1.78
N VAL A 26 4.50 14.76 -2.25
CA VAL A 26 5.75 15.02 -1.53
C VAL A 26 5.71 16.46 -1.05
N VAL A 27 5.70 16.66 0.26
CA VAL A 27 5.71 17.99 0.88
C VAL A 27 7.15 18.45 1.05
N THR A 28 7.47 19.66 0.60
CA THR A 28 8.82 20.23 0.66
C THR A 28 8.91 21.50 1.51
N SER A 29 9.99 21.63 2.29
CA SER A 29 10.37 22.85 2.99
C SER A 29 11.66 23.37 2.36
N HIS A 30 11.66 24.62 1.89
CA HIS A 30 12.83 25.21 1.21
C HIS A 30 13.37 24.31 0.08
N LYS A 31 12.48 23.70 -0.72
CA LYS A 31 12.80 22.72 -1.79
C LYS A 31 13.38 21.38 -1.31
N HIS A 32 13.43 21.13 -0.01
CA HIS A 32 13.85 19.85 0.54
C HIS A 32 12.61 19.02 0.91
N PRO A 33 12.49 17.76 0.46
CA PRO A 33 11.43 16.87 0.89
C PRO A 33 11.42 16.68 2.41
N VAL A 34 10.27 16.87 3.04
CA VAL A 34 10.08 16.72 4.50
C VAL A 34 8.99 15.73 4.88
N ALA A 35 8.04 15.43 3.98
CA ALA A 35 7.01 14.44 4.22
C ALA A 35 6.46 13.88 2.90
N ARG A 36 5.83 12.70 2.99
CA ARG A 36 4.97 12.13 1.95
C ARG A 36 3.55 12.00 2.49
N VAL A 37 2.57 12.39 1.70
CA VAL A 37 1.15 12.23 2.01
C VAL A 37 0.56 11.31 0.96
N ILE A 38 0.04 10.18 1.44
CA ILE A 38 -0.62 9.14 0.63
C ILE A 38 -2.00 8.88 1.20
N GLY A 39 -2.93 8.47 0.35
CA GLY A 39 -4.23 7.98 0.80
C GLY A 39 -4.06 6.75 1.68
N LEU A 40 -4.91 6.64 2.70
CA LEU A 40 -5.01 5.41 3.46
C LEU A 40 -5.65 4.33 2.57
N PRO A 41 -5.01 3.16 2.41
CA PRO A 41 -5.62 2.07 1.67
C PRO A 41 -6.90 1.60 2.38
N ALA A 42 -8.01 1.55 1.65
CA ALA A 42 -9.35 1.35 2.20
C ALA A 42 -9.58 -0.05 2.80
N ASP A 43 -8.89 -1.07 2.29
CA ASP A 43 -9.11 -2.48 2.66
C ASP A 43 -7.79 -3.23 2.84
N VAL A 44 -6.91 -2.75 3.71
CA VAL A 44 -5.76 -3.58 4.12
C VAL A 44 -6.26 -4.57 5.17
N PRO A 45 -6.17 -5.89 4.93
CA PRO A 45 -6.52 -6.88 5.93
C PRO A 45 -5.77 -6.60 7.23
N PRO A 46 -6.43 -6.71 8.41
CA PRO A 46 -5.79 -6.40 9.70
C PRO A 46 -4.46 -7.14 9.91
N GLY A 47 -4.34 -8.38 9.42
CA GLY A 47 -3.10 -9.14 9.46
C GLY A 47 -1.95 -8.49 8.69
N ILE A 48 -2.22 -7.89 7.53
CA ILE A 48 -1.20 -7.17 6.74
C ILE A 48 -0.78 -5.88 7.47
N MET A 49 -1.74 -5.10 7.99
CA MET A 49 -1.43 -3.90 8.76
C MET A 49 -0.56 -4.22 9.98
N HIS A 50 -0.87 -5.32 10.69
CA HIS A 50 -0.06 -5.75 11.83
C HIS A 50 1.38 -6.06 11.42
N LEU A 51 1.59 -6.79 10.33
CA LEU A 51 2.93 -7.10 9.82
C LEU A 51 3.74 -5.86 9.45
N LEU A 52 3.09 -4.86 8.83
CA LEU A 52 3.73 -3.59 8.48
C LEU A 52 4.09 -2.79 9.75
N GLN A 53 3.17 -2.70 10.72
CA GLN A 53 3.38 -1.94 11.96
C GLN A 53 4.45 -2.55 12.87
N THR A 54 4.59 -3.88 12.89
CA THR A 54 5.61 -4.58 13.68
C THR A 54 6.96 -4.70 12.97
N GLY A 55 7.06 -4.20 11.72
CA GLY A 55 8.26 -4.32 10.89
C GLY A 55 8.55 -5.75 10.41
N GLN A 56 7.57 -6.66 10.50
CA GLN A 56 7.68 -8.03 10.00
C GLN A 56 7.49 -8.13 8.48
N ALA A 57 6.92 -7.09 7.86
CA ALA A 57 6.82 -6.95 6.41
C ALA A 57 7.29 -5.56 5.97
N GLU A 58 8.12 -5.54 4.93
CA GLU A 58 8.52 -4.37 4.18
C GLU A 58 8.63 -4.80 2.71
N TRP A 59 8.18 -3.96 1.77
CA TRP A 59 8.33 -4.25 0.34
C TRP A 59 9.10 -3.13 -0.36
N GLN A 60 10.31 -3.44 -0.81
CA GLN A 60 11.20 -2.54 -1.56
C GLN A 60 11.07 -2.68 -3.09
N GLY A 61 9.97 -3.25 -3.59
CA GLY A 61 9.81 -3.67 -4.98
C GLY A 61 10.32 -5.10 -5.26
N GLY A 62 10.02 -5.62 -6.46
CA GLY A 62 10.45 -6.96 -6.90
C GLY A 62 9.59 -8.12 -6.37
N LYS A 63 9.93 -9.35 -6.78
CA LYS A 63 9.25 -10.57 -6.33
C LYS A 63 9.71 -10.91 -4.90
N PRO A 64 8.79 -11.05 -3.93
CA PRO A 64 9.17 -11.44 -2.57
C PRO A 64 9.76 -12.86 -2.56
N GLU A 65 10.77 -13.08 -1.71
CA GLU A 65 11.37 -14.41 -1.51
C GLU A 65 10.36 -15.41 -0.95
N GLY A 66 9.34 -14.92 -0.25
CA GLY A 66 8.34 -15.73 0.44
C GLY A 66 8.85 -16.26 1.78
N GLY A 67 7.94 -16.84 2.56
CA GLY A 67 8.30 -17.48 3.82
C GLY A 67 9.07 -18.79 3.59
N LYS A 68 10.04 -19.09 4.47
CA LYS A 68 10.74 -20.40 4.48
C LYS A 68 9.78 -21.57 4.66
N THR A 69 8.72 -21.35 5.44
CA THR A 69 7.69 -22.34 5.69
C THR A 69 6.57 -22.14 4.68
N ARG A 70 6.29 -23.17 3.89
CA ARG A 70 5.16 -23.16 2.96
C ARG A 70 3.86 -23.25 3.76
N PRO A 71 2.89 -22.35 3.54
CA PRO A 71 1.60 -22.47 4.20
C PRO A 71 0.90 -23.75 3.73
N VAL A 72 0.24 -24.44 4.66
CA VAL A 72 -0.66 -25.55 4.35
C VAL A 72 -1.98 -24.92 3.92
N ILE A 73 -2.30 -25.05 2.64
CA ILE A 73 -3.54 -24.52 2.06
C ILE A 73 -4.56 -25.68 2.06
N SER A 74 -5.71 -25.46 2.67
CA SER A 74 -6.84 -26.40 2.66
C SER A 74 -7.87 -26.02 1.60
N GLY A 75 -8.65 -27.00 1.15
CA GLY A 75 -9.69 -26.82 0.13
C GLY A 75 -9.27 -27.29 -1.27
N LYS A 76 -10.15 -27.06 -2.24
CA LYS A 76 -9.90 -27.43 -3.64
C LYS A 76 -8.74 -26.65 -4.20
N THR A 77 -7.86 -27.34 -4.91
CA THR A 77 -6.77 -26.72 -5.66
C THR A 77 -7.32 -25.90 -6.83
N MET A 78 -6.53 -24.90 -7.26
CA MET A 78 -6.85 -24.16 -8.49
C MET A 78 -6.95 -25.08 -9.71
N ALA A 79 -6.16 -26.17 -9.75
CA ALA A 79 -6.25 -27.16 -10.81
C ALA A 79 -7.60 -27.90 -10.81
N GLU A 80 -8.10 -28.30 -9.64
CA GLU A 80 -9.43 -28.93 -9.51
C GLU A 80 -10.54 -27.97 -9.91
N MET A 81 -10.47 -26.70 -9.49
CA MET A 81 -11.45 -25.68 -9.91
C MET A 81 -11.47 -25.48 -11.44
N VAL A 82 -10.31 -25.46 -12.09
CA VAL A 82 -10.20 -25.35 -13.55
C VAL A 82 -10.72 -26.60 -14.27
N LEU A 83 -10.56 -27.80 -13.68
CA LEU A 83 -11.10 -29.04 -14.25
C LEU A 83 -12.63 -29.06 -14.17
N GLU A 84 -13.21 -28.56 -13.07
CA GLU A 84 -14.66 -28.46 -12.89
C GLU A 84 -15.30 -27.47 -13.88
N ASP A 85 -14.68 -26.32 -14.13
CA ASP A 85 -15.20 -25.27 -15.03
C ASP A 85 -15.14 -25.69 -16.53
N ARG A 86 -14.39 -26.75 -16.84
CA ARG A 86 -14.24 -27.29 -18.21
C ARG A 86 -15.19 -28.45 -18.54
N GLY A 87 -15.85 -29.03 -17.54
CA GLY A 87 -16.79 -30.16 -17.69
C GLY A 87 -18.22 -29.68 -17.88
#